data_AF-A0A6G1XPZ5-F1
#
_entry.id   AF-A0A6G1XPZ5-F1
#
_cell.length_a   1.000
_cell.length_b   1.000
_cell.length_c   1.000
_cell.angle_alpha   90.00
_cell.angle_beta   90.00
_cell.angle_gamma   90.00
#
_symmetry.space_group_name_H-M   'P 1'
#
loop_
_entity.id
_entity.type
_entity.pdbx_description
1 polymer ?
#
loop_
_entity_poly.entity_id
_entity_poly.type
_entity_poly.pdbx_seq_one_letter_code
_entity_poly.pdbx_strand_id
1 'polypeptide(L)'
;LTAEVTADSGEYQVLARWDTPKVVKGVSFLLRLTVTADDGSERLVSTARTAETTYRFRQLALGRYTLTVRAVNARGQQGDPASVSFRINAPAKPATIELTPGYFQITAVPRLAVY
;
A
#
# COMPACT_ATOMS: atom_id res chain seq x y z
N LEU A 1 -0.05 12.06 -6.66
CA LEU A 1 -0.21 11.07 -5.57
C LEU A 1 -0.10 9.68 -6.17
N THR A 2 0.84 8.88 -5.69
CA THR A 2 1.10 7.51 -6.13
C THR A 2 1.20 6.59 -4.92
N ALA A 3 0.91 5.31 -5.12
CA ALA A 3 1.02 4.27 -4.11
C ALA A 3 1.69 3.04 -4.73
N GLU A 4 2.82 2.62 -4.16
CA GLU A 4 3.57 1.44 -4.59
C GLU A 4 3.36 0.32 -3.58
N VAL A 5 2.84 -0.82 -4.05
CA VAL A 5 2.64 -2.02 -3.24
C VAL A 5 3.91 -2.88 -3.30
N THR A 6 4.40 -3.31 -2.14
CA THR A 6 5.52 -4.24 -2.01
C THR A 6 5.11 -5.38 -1.09
N ALA A 7 5.33 -6.62 -1.50
CA ALA A 7 5.26 -7.75 -0.58
C ALA A 7 6.64 -7.92 0.08
N ASP A 8 6.68 -7.88 1.41
CA ASP A 8 7.89 -8.02 2.20
C ASP A 8 7.68 -9.11 3.25
N SER A 9 8.39 -10.24 3.13
CA SER A 9 8.42 -11.32 4.12
C SER A 9 7.06 -11.90 4.57
N GLY A 10 6.03 -11.81 3.72
CA GLY A 10 4.67 -12.31 4.01
C GLY A 10 3.68 -11.23 4.44
N GLU A 11 4.11 -9.99 4.59
CA GLU A 11 3.24 -8.83 4.81
C GLU A 11 3.25 -7.90 3.59
N TYR A 12 2.10 -7.27 3.31
CA TYR A 12 2.03 -6.25 2.27
C TYR A 12 2.26 -4.87 2.88
N GLN A 13 3.17 -4.15 2.24
CA GLN A 13 3.55 -2.79 2.57
C GLN A 13 3.21 -1.89 1.40
N VAL A 14 2.78 -0.65 1.69
CA VAL A 14 2.44 0.34 0.67
C VAL A 14 3.19 1.62 0.95
N LEU A 15 3.99 2.04 -0.01
CA LEU A 15 4.68 3.31 0.02
C LEU A 15 3.88 4.34 -0.77
N ALA A 16 3.28 5.27 -0.05
CA ALA A 16 2.58 6.41 -0.63
C ALA A 16 3.55 7.58 -0.84
N ARG A 17 3.46 8.23 -2.00
CA ARG A 17 4.21 9.44 -2.33
C ARG A 17 3.30 10.49 -2.95
N TRP A 18 3.45 11.75 -2.57
CA TRP A 18 2.70 12.84 -3.18
C TRP A 18 3.54 14.09 -3.35
N ASP A 19 3.43 14.68 -4.53
CA ASP A 19 4.09 15.94 -4.82
C ASP A 19 3.25 17.11 -4.32
N THR A 20 3.94 18.11 -3.76
CA THR A 20 3.32 19.39 -3.42
C THR A 20 3.85 20.46 -4.36
N PRO A 21 3.00 21.15 -5.14
CA PRO A 21 3.45 22.17 -6.09
C PRO A 21 4.17 23.34 -5.39
N LYS A 22 3.99 23.50 -4.08
CA LYS A 22 4.74 24.44 -3.24
C LYS A 22 4.91 23.86 -1.84
N VAL A 23 6.15 23.83 -1.32
CA VAL A 23 6.40 23.52 0.10
C VAL A 23 5.95 24.71 0.92
N VAL A 24 4.73 24.64 1.46
CA VAL A 24 4.21 25.66 2.36
C VAL A 24 4.69 25.32 3.77
N LYS A 25 5.55 26.16 4.35
CA LYS A 25 6.00 26.00 5.74
C LYS A 25 4.78 25.88 6.67
N GLY A 26 4.80 24.89 7.56
CA GLY A 26 3.73 24.67 8.53
C GLY A 26 2.50 23.93 7.99
N VAL A 27 2.59 23.32 6.81
CA VAL A 27 1.58 22.35 6.34
C VAL A 27 1.99 20.94 6.75
N SER A 28 1.01 20.16 7.16
CA SER A 28 1.13 18.72 7.40
C SER A 28 0.03 17.99 6.63
N PHE A 29 0.24 16.73 6.33
CA PHE A 29 -0.67 15.91 5.56
C PHE A 29 -1.42 14.95 6.48
N LEU A 30 -2.74 14.93 6.36
CA LEU A 30 -3.59 13.90 6.91
C LEU A 30 -3.80 12.83 5.85
N LEU A 31 -3.47 11.59 6.21
CA LEU A 31 -3.69 10.42 5.38
C LEU A 31 -4.82 9.62 5.97
N ARG A 32 -5.72 9.15 5.10
CA ARG A 32 -6.80 8.23 5.43
C ARG A 32 -6.77 7.10 4.42
N LEU A 33 -6.50 5.90 4.90
CA LEU A 33 -6.53 4.67 4.12
C LEU A 33 -7.81 3.90 4.43
N THR A 34 -8.63 3.65 3.43
CA THR A 34 -9.82 2.80 3.52
C THR A 34 -9.66 1.56 2.66
N VAL A 35 -10.33 0.48 3.06
CA VAL A 35 -10.48 -0.75 2.28
C VAL A 35 -11.94 -0.88 1.86
N THR A 36 -12.17 -1.27 0.62
CA THR A 36 -13.49 -1.67 0.14
C THR A 36 -13.73 -3.13 0.52
N ALA A 37 -14.69 -3.36 1.40
CA ALA A 37 -15.12 -4.70 1.78
C ALA A 37 -15.92 -5.37 0.64
N ASP A 38 -16.13 -6.69 0.75
CA ASP A 38 -16.81 -7.49 -0.27
C ASP A 38 -18.28 -7.07 -0.48
N ASP A 39 -18.89 -6.46 0.53
CA ASP A 39 -20.24 -5.87 0.48
C ASP A 39 -20.28 -4.47 -0.17
N GLY A 40 -19.14 -3.96 -0.65
CA GLY A 40 -18.98 -2.64 -1.24
C GLY A 40 -18.84 -1.50 -0.24
N SER A 41 -18.88 -1.77 1.07
CA SER A 41 -18.69 -0.74 2.10
C SER A 41 -17.22 -0.33 2.23
N GLU A 42 -16.98 0.94 2.57
CA GLU A 42 -15.63 1.43 2.87
C GLU A 42 -15.35 1.35 4.37
N ARG A 43 -14.31 0.61 4.74
CA ARG A 43 -13.85 0.50 6.12
C ARG A 43 -12.53 1.25 6.31
N LEU A 44 -12.45 2.04 7.38
CA LEU A 44 -11.20 2.70 7.76
C LEU A 44 -10.17 1.66 8.21
N VAL A 45 -8.98 1.71 7.62
CA VAL A 45 -7.84 0.84 7.95
C VAL A 45 -6.82 1.61 8.77
N SER A 46 -6.40 2.77 8.29
CA SER A 46 -5.36 3.57 8.93
C SER A 46 -5.59 5.05 8.75
N THR A 47 -5.21 5.82 9.76
CA THR A 47 -5.02 7.27 9.64
C THR A 47 -3.60 7.61 10.07
N ALA A 48 -3.04 8.65 9.46
CA ALA A 48 -1.73 9.16 9.85
C ALA A 48 -1.65 10.66 9.63
N ARG A 49 -0.78 11.32 10.38
CA ARG A 49 -0.41 12.72 10.15
C ARG A 49 1.10 12.80 9.99
N THR A 50 1.57 13.42 8.92
CA THR A 50 3.01 13.60 8.67
C THR A 50 3.28 14.97 8.05
N ALA A 51 4.46 15.54 8.29
CA ALA A 51 4.94 16.73 7.56
C ALA A 51 5.72 16.34 6.29
N GLU A 52 6.05 15.06 6.13
CA GLU A 52 6.74 14.52 4.96
C GLU A 52 5.79 14.34 3.78
N THR A 53 6.35 14.16 2.58
CA THR A 53 5.62 13.87 1.34
C THR A 53 5.53 12.38 1.02
N THR A 54 5.96 11.55 1.97
CA THR A 54 5.95 10.09 1.86
C THR A 54 5.42 9.47 3.14
N TYR A 55 4.78 8.31 3.02
CA TYR A 55 4.37 7.51 4.17
C TYR A 55 4.29 6.03 3.82
N ARG A 56 4.71 5.17 4.75
CA ARG A 56 4.70 3.71 4.56
C ARG A 56 3.65 3.06 5.44
N PHE A 57 2.64 2.48 4.82
CA PHE A 57 1.68 1.58 5.46
C PHE A 57 2.26 0.16 5.49
N ARG A 58 1.99 -0.58 6.56
CA ARG A 58 2.43 -1.97 6.77
C ARG A 58 1.24 -2.81 7.22
N GLN A 59 1.41 -4.13 7.25
CA GLN A 59 0.40 -5.07 7.75
C GLN A 59 -0.96 -4.96 7.04
N LEU A 60 -0.93 -4.69 5.73
CA LEU A 60 -2.15 -4.59 4.94
C LEU A 60 -2.59 -5.97 4.45
N ALA A 61 -3.89 -6.23 4.57
CA ALA A 61 -4.50 -7.44 4.04
C ALA A 61 -4.75 -7.34 2.53
N LEU A 62 -5.09 -8.45 1.89
CA LEU A 62 -5.59 -8.45 0.52
C LEU A 62 -6.88 -7.62 0.41
N GLY A 63 -7.01 -6.85 -0.66
CA GLY A 63 -8.18 -5.99 -0.83
C GLY A 63 -7.99 -4.84 -1.80
N ARG A 64 -9.07 -4.13 -2.06
CA ARG A 64 -9.07 -2.85 -2.79
C ARG A 64 -9.01 -1.73 -1.78
N TYR A 65 -8.07 -0.81 -1.97
CA TYR A 65 -7.84 0.29 -1.06
C TYR A 65 -7.99 1.62 -1.77
N THR A 66 -8.42 2.62 -1.00
CA THR A 66 -8.40 4.02 -1.41
C THR A 66 -7.62 4.80 -0.35
N LEU A 67 -6.57 5.47 -0.80
CA LEU A 67 -5.80 6.41 0.02
C LEU A 67 -6.24 7.82 -0.32
N THR A 68 -6.68 8.57 0.69
CA THR A 68 -6.94 10.01 0.60
C THR A 68 -5.91 10.77 1.40
N VAL A 69 -5.31 11.79 0.80
CA VAL A 69 -4.35 12.70 1.42
C VAL A 69 -4.91 14.11 1.40
N ARG A 70 -4.90 14.79 2.54
CA ARG A 70 -5.33 16.18 2.69
C ARG A 70 -4.22 17.01 3.30
N ALA A 71 -3.91 18.15 2.69
CA ALA A 71 -3.02 19.15 3.29
C ALA A 71 -3.76 19.87 4.42
N VAL A 72 -3.08 20.12 5.53
CA VAL A 72 -3.61 20.82 6.71
C VAL A 72 -2.62 21.87 7.16
N ASN A 73 -3.07 23.12 7.23
CA ASN A 73 -2.24 24.23 7.70
C ASN A 73 -2.18 24.30 9.24
N ALA A 74 -1.36 25.21 9.76
CA ALA A 74 -1.20 25.43 11.21
C ALA A 74 -2.51 25.84 11.94
N ARG A 75 -3.52 26.35 11.21
CA ARG A 75 -4.83 26.72 11.76
C ARG A 75 -5.86 25.58 11.69
N GLY A 76 -5.44 24.39 11.23
CA GLY A 76 -6.32 23.23 11.08
C GLY A 76 -7.21 23.24 9.83
N GLN A 77 -7.05 24.22 8.94
CA GLN A 77 -7.80 24.25 7.68
C GLN A 77 -7.27 23.16 6.74
N GLN A 78 -8.20 22.40 6.16
CA GLN A 78 -7.89 21.32 5.23
C GLN A 78 -8.02 21.82 3.79
N GLY A 79 -7.04 21.50 2.95
CA GLY A 79 -7.12 21.71 1.50
C GLY A 79 -7.89 20.58 0.80
N ASP A 80 -7.96 20.68 -0.52
CA ASP A 80 -8.63 19.68 -1.35
C ASP A 80 -7.99 18.29 -1.20
N PRO A 81 -8.80 17.22 -1.14
CA PRO A 81 -8.29 15.86 -1.05
C PRO A 81 -7.69 15.41 -2.37
N ALA A 82 -6.52 14.76 -2.30
CA ALA A 82 -6.01 13.93 -3.37
C ALA A 82 -6.27 12.46 -3.02
N SER A 83 -6.84 11.69 -3.96
CA SER A 83 -7.12 10.27 -3.75
C SER A 83 -6.45 9.39 -4.81
N VAL A 84 -6.03 8.20 -4.41
CA VAL A 84 -5.55 7.14 -5.30
C VAL A 84 -6.11 5.81 -4.82
N SER A 85 -6.53 4.97 -5.77
CA SER A 85 -6.96 3.61 -5.47
C SER A 85 -5.93 2.61 -5.95
N PHE A 86 -5.71 1.56 -5.16
CA PHE A 86 -4.80 0.46 -5.49
C PHE A 86 -5.35 -0.87 -4.96
N ARG A 87 -4.78 -1.98 -5.42
CA ARG A 87 -5.24 -3.31 -5.04
C ARG A 87 -4.07 -4.18 -4.59
N ILE A 88 -4.27 -4.89 -3.50
CA ILE A 88 -3.35 -5.90 -2.98
C ILE A 88 -3.98 -7.26 -3.28
N ASN A 89 -3.31 -8.06 -4.11
CA ASN A 89 -3.77 -9.38 -4.52
C ASN A 89 -2.89 -10.47 -3.93
N ALA A 90 -3.46 -11.66 -3.76
CA ALA A 90 -2.67 -12.87 -3.53
C ALA A 90 -1.63 -13.02 -4.66
N PRO A 91 -0.42 -13.54 -4.35
CA PRO A 91 0.53 -13.88 -5.39
C PRO A 91 -0.12 -14.86 -6.37
N ALA A 92 0.26 -14.77 -7.65
CA ALA A 92 -0.23 -15.70 -8.65
C ALA A 92 0.17 -17.14 -8.27
N LYS A 93 -0.73 -18.10 -8.55
CA LYS A 93 -0.40 -19.53 -8.37
C LYS A 93 0.90 -19.83 -9.14
N PRO A 94 1.87 -20.52 -8.53
CA PRO A 94 3.05 -20.99 -9.25
C PRO A 94 2.65 -21.86 -10.43
N ALA A 95 3.32 -21.66 -11.58
CA ALA A 95 3.09 -22.44 -12.78
C ALA A 95 3.78 -23.81 -12.70
N THR A 96 4.93 -23.86 -12.04
CA THR A 96 5.72 -25.08 -11.86
C THR A 96 6.44 -25.02 -10.52
N ILE A 97 6.66 -26.19 -9.91
CA ILE A 97 7.50 -26.33 -8.73
C ILE A 97 8.74 -27.09 -9.17
N GLU A 98 9.89 -26.44 -9.09
CA GLU A 98 11.18 -27.07 -9.34
C GLU A 98 11.62 -27.77 -8.06
N LEU A 99 11.84 -29.08 -8.15
CA LEU A 99 12.26 -29.91 -7.03
C LEU A 99 13.74 -30.26 -7.21
N THR A 100 14.56 -29.90 -6.23
CA THR A 100 15.96 -30.30 -6.17
C THR A 100 16.12 -31.35 -5.06
N PRO A 101 16.35 -32.64 -5.40
CA PRO A 101 16.57 -33.69 -4.41
C PRO A 101 17.94 -33.56 -3.73
N GLY A 102 18.01 -33.94 -2.45
CA GLY A 102 19.24 -34.13 -1.70
C GLY A 102 19.15 -35.37 -0.80
N TYR A 103 20.24 -35.71 -0.11
CA TYR A 103 20.42 -37.01 0.55
C TYR A 103 19.33 -37.34 1.61
N PHE A 104 18.82 -36.34 2.33
CA PHE A 104 17.64 -36.42 3.21
C PHE A 104 16.82 -35.12 3.17
N GLN A 105 16.79 -34.45 2.01
CA GLN A 105 16.13 -33.16 1.84
C GLN A 105 15.54 -33.02 0.45
N ILE A 106 14.52 -32.18 0.30
CA ILE A 106 14.03 -31.70 -0.99
C ILE A 106 13.87 -30.20 -0.88
N THR A 107 14.47 -29.46 -1.79
CA THR A 107 14.22 -28.03 -1.93
C THR A 107 13.18 -27.83 -3.02
N ALA A 108 12.09 -27.14 -2.70
CA ALA A 108 11.02 -26.80 -3.63
C ALA A 108 11.04 -25.30 -3.95
N VAL A 109 11.24 -24.94 -5.21
CA VAL A 109 11.23 -23.54 -5.66
C VAL A 109 10.04 -23.30 -6.59
N PRO A 110 9.04 -22.48 -6.20
CA PRO A 110 7.94 -22.13 -7.10
C PRO A 110 8.42 -21.18 -8.20
N ARG A 111 8.01 -21.43 -9.45
CA ARG A 111 8.30 -20.57 -10.62
C ARG A 111 6.99 -19.98 -11.17
N LEU A 112 7.02 -18.70 -11.56
CA LEU A 112 5.91 -18.04 -12.27
C LEU A 112 5.92 -18.42 -13.76
N ALA A 113 4.76 -18.38 -14.41
CA ALA A 113 4.68 -18.54 -15.86
C ALA A 113 5.31 -17.33 -16.57
N VAL A 114 6.14 -17.60 -17.58
CA VAL A 114 6.59 -16.60 -18.56
C VAL A 114 5.74 -16.84 -19.82
N TYR A 115 4.99 -15.83 -20.25
CA TYR A 115 4.17 -15.86 -21.48
C TYR A 115 4.85 -15.05 -22.59
#